data_AF-A0A438F159-F1
#
_entry.id   AF-A0A438F159-F1
#
_cell.length_a   1.000
_cell.length_b   1.000
_cell.length_c   1.000
_cell.angle_alpha   90.00
_cell.angle_beta   90.00
_cell.angle_gamma   90.00
#
_symmetry.space_group_name_H-M   'P 1'
#
loop_
_entity.id
_entity.type
_entity.pdbx_description
1 polymer ?
#
loop_
_entity_poly.entity_id
_entity_poly.type
_entity_poly.pdbx_seq_one_letter_code
_entity_poly.pdbx_strand_id
1 'polypeptide(L)'
;MALWMETGSEPNTQSEIADLDAITALKESAALELKLEQTVDLEVRLEILFEEKGNQYVKLGKKHYADAIDCYTKAINQKALSDPENSVIYANRAHVNLLLGNYRRALMDAQEAIKLCPTNVKAFYRAVKASLSLDLLGEAKSYCENGLERDPNNEELKKLARQIDAQNSEREHHEAQVSKAVATAKHLVSAIENRGLKIGKAVFQELTGLRKPILDTNNILHWPVLLLYAEVMSSDFIEDFCETDIFSAHLDIVSIFPEFFYLNADVDVDFGHGM
;
A
#
# COMPACT_ATOMS: atom_id res chain seq x y z
N MET A 1 -54.02 49.93 -0.29
CA MET A 1 -55.34 49.87 -0.93
C MET A 1 -55.33 48.66 -1.84
N ALA A 2 -55.97 47.56 -1.45
CA ALA A 2 -56.17 46.44 -2.37
C ALA A 2 -57.23 46.88 -3.39
N LEU A 3 -56.87 46.92 -4.67
CA LEU A 3 -57.77 47.18 -5.79
C LEU A 3 -58.85 46.07 -5.82
N TRP A 4 -60.04 46.38 -5.30
CA TRP A 4 -61.24 45.57 -5.54
C TRP A 4 -61.76 45.94 -6.93
N MET A 5 -61.13 45.38 -7.97
CA MET A 5 -61.68 45.38 -9.33
C MET A 5 -62.67 44.22 -9.47
N GLU A 6 -63.81 44.47 -10.10
CA GLU A 6 -64.75 43.40 -10.46
C GLU A 6 -64.12 42.45 -11.49
N THR A 7 -64.46 41.17 -11.44
CA THR A 7 -63.91 40.15 -12.35
C THR A 7 -64.28 40.47 -13.80
N GLY A 8 -63.34 41.05 -14.57
CA GLY A 8 -63.49 41.33 -16.00
C GLY A 8 -63.35 42.80 -16.43
N SER A 9 -63.08 43.74 -15.52
CA SER A 9 -62.79 45.15 -15.88
C SER A 9 -61.33 45.33 -16.34
N GLU A 10 -61.13 45.99 -17.49
CA GLU A 10 -59.80 46.35 -18.00
C GLU A 10 -59.19 47.51 -17.20
N PRO A 11 -57.90 47.43 -16.80
CA PRO A 11 -57.25 48.49 -16.03
C PRO A 11 -57.13 49.76 -16.88
N ASN A 12 -57.69 50.87 -16.39
CA ASN A 12 -57.80 52.11 -17.16
C ASN A 12 -56.73 53.15 -16.77
N THR A 13 -56.08 52.98 -15.61
CA THR A 13 -55.02 53.89 -15.12
C THR A 13 -53.64 53.25 -15.20
N GLN A 14 -52.59 54.06 -15.45
CA GLN A 14 -51.20 53.59 -15.47
C GLN A 14 -50.77 52.90 -14.15
N SER A 15 -51.37 53.27 -13.01
CA SER A 15 -51.13 52.62 -11.71
C SER A 15 -51.72 51.21 -11.66
N GLU A 16 -52.94 51.00 -12.14
CA GLU A 16 -53.60 49.69 -12.16
C GLU A 16 -52.89 48.70 -13.11
N ILE A 17 -52.35 49.21 -14.23
CA ILE A 17 -51.55 48.42 -15.17
C ILE A 17 -50.24 47.97 -14.49
N ALA A 18 -49.54 48.89 -13.81
CA ALA A 18 -48.30 48.57 -13.09
C ALA A 18 -48.53 47.58 -11.93
N ASP A 19 -49.65 47.70 -11.21
CA ASP A 19 -50.02 46.77 -10.15
C ASP A 19 -50.35 45.37 -10.72
N LEU A 20 -51.02 45.29 -11.87
CA LEU A 20 -51.31 44.02 -12.56
C LEU A 20 -50.03 43.34 -13.06
N ASP A 21 -49.10 44.11 -13.63
CA ASP A 21 -47.78 43.62 -14.07
C ASP A 21 -46.96 43.10 -12.87
N ALA A 22 -47.01 43.80 -11.72
CA ALA A 22 -46.37 43.33 -10.50
C ALA A 22 -47.00 42.03 -9.96
N ILE A 23 -48.33 41.90 -9.99
CA ILE A 23 -49.03 40.68 -9.56
C ILE A 23 -48.72 39.50 -10.48
N THR A 24 -48.66 39.72 -11.80
CA THR A 24 -48.31 38.67 -12.76
C THR A 24 -46.86 38.23 -12.59
N ALA A 25 -45.92 39.16 -12.43
CA ALA A 25 -44.52 38.84 -12.13
C ALA A 25 -44.36 38.05 -10.81
N LEU A 26 -45.09 38.42 -9.76
CA LEU A 26 -45.11 37.69 -8.48
C LEU A 26 -45.72 36.28 -8.61
N LYS A 27 -46.74 36.13 -9.45
CA LYS A 27 -47.36 34.83 -9.74
C LYS A 27 -46.40 33.92 -10.51
N GLU A 28 -45.65 34.48 -11.46
CA GLU A 28 -44.63 33.75 -12.22
C GLU A 28 -43.45 33.33 -11.33
N SER A 29 -42.96 34.21 -10.44
CA SER A 29 -41.89 33.87 -9.51
C SER A 29 -42.32 32.76 -8.54
N ALA A 30 -43.53 32.84 -7.97
CA ALA A 30 -44.05 31.79 -7.09
C ALA A 30 -44.23 30.44 -7.82
N ALA A 31 -44.66 30.47 -9.09
CA ALA A 31 -44.78 29.26 -9.90
C ALA A 31 -43.42 28.64 -10.25
N LEU A 32 -42.36 29.45 -10.40
CA LEU A 32 -40.99 28.98 -10.59
C LEU A 32 -40.42 28.37 -9.31
N GLU A 33 -40.64 28.99 -8.16
CA GLU A 33 -40.21 28.45 -6.86
C GLU A 33 -40.84 27.07 -6.59
N LEU A 34 -42.14 26.92 -6.85
CA LEU A 34 -42.85 25.65 -6.66
C LEU A 34 -42.34 24.56 -7.62
N LYS A 35 -42.04 24.92 -8.88
CA LYS A 35 -41.40 24.00 -9.84
C LYS A 35 -39.99 23.60 -9.38
N LEU A 36 -39.22 24.54 -8.86
CA LEU A 36 -37.87 24.30 -8.37
C LEU A 36 -37.88 23.35 -7.16
N GLU A 37 -38.80 23.56 -6.22
CA GLU A 37 -39.00 22.69 -5.05
C GLU A 37 -39.36 21.25 -5.47
N GLN A 38 -40.26 21.10 -6.45
CA GLN A 38 -40.62 19.78 -7.00
C GLN A 38 -39.46 19.10 -7.71
N THR A 39 -38.60 19.85 -8.42
CA THR A 39 -37.42 19.28 -9.08
C THR A 39 -36.38 18.80 -8.08
N VAL A 40 -36.15 19.57 -7.00
CA VAL A 40 -35.20 19.18 -5.93
C VAL A 40 -35.69 17.92 -5.21
N ASP A 41 -36.98 17.81 -4.89
CA ASP A 41 -37.54 16.58 -4.29
C ASP A 41 -37.36 15.34 -5.19
N LEU A 42 -37.51 15.51 -6.51
CA LEU A 42 -37.31 14.43 -7.46
C LEU A 42 -35.84 13.99 -7.55
N GLU A 43 -34.90 14.94 -7.55
CA GLU A 43 -33.45 14.65 -7.59
C GLU A 43 -33.00 13.89 -6.34
N VAL A 44 -33.45 14.32 -5.16
CA VAL A 44 -33.20 13.62 -3.88
C VAL A 44 -33.74 12.19 -3.93
N ARG A 45 -34.97 12.01 -4.41
CA ARG A 45 -35.60 10.67 -4.54
C ARG A 45 -34.85 9.78 -5.52
N LEU A 46 -34.38 10.32 -6.64
CA LEU A 46 -33.59 9.56 -7.61
C LEU A 46 -32.24 9.12 -7.02
N GLU A 47 -31.58 9.99 -6.27
CA GLU A 47 -30.31 9.69 -5.61
C GLU A 47 -30.44 8.52 -4.61
N ILE A 48 -31.44 8.59 -3.73
CA ILE A 48 -31.76 7.51 -2.77
C ILE A 48 -32.06 6.21 -3.51
N LEU A 49 -32.86 6.25 -4.59
CA LEU A 49 -33.18 5.07 -5.38
C LEU A 49 -31.92 4.42 -5.99
N PHE A 50 -30.97 5.23 -6.48
CA PHE A 50 -29.71 4.73 -7.01
C PHE A 50 -28.84 4.11 -5.92
N GLU A 51 -28.79 4.71 -4.72
CA GLU A 51 -28.10 4.12 -3.57
C GLU A 51 -28.69 2.76 -3.21
N GLU A 52 -30.03 2.67 -3.08
CA GLU A 52 -30.72 1.43 -2.74
C GLU A 52 -30.48 0.32 -3.77
N LYS A 53 -30.55 0.65 -5.07
CA LYS A 53 -30.20 -0.29 -6.15
C LYS A 53 -28.76 -0.74 -6.06
N GLY A 54 -27.82 0.17 -5.80
CA GLY A 54 -26.42 -0.16 -5.55
C GLY A 54 -26.28 -1.18 -4.41
N ASN A 55 -26.93 -0.92 -3.28
CA ASN A 55 -26.96 -1.81 -2.12
C ASN A 55 -27.57 -3.19 -2.44
N GLN A 56 -28.59 -3.26 -3.31
CA GLN A 56 -29.15 -4.53 -3.78
C GLN A 56 -28.17 -5.30 -4.66
N TYR A 57 -27.49 -4.65 -5.61
CA TYR A 57 -26.48 -5.30 -6.44
C TYR A 57 -25.30 -5.84 -5.63
N VAL A 58 -24.88 -5.15 -4.57
CA VAL A 58 -23.87 -5.67 -3.64
C VAL A 58 -24.33 -6.98 -2.99
N LYS A 59 -25.61 -7.09 -2.61
CA LYS A 59 -26.18 -8.32 -2.03
C LYS A 59 -26.28 -9.47 -3.04
N LEU A 60 -26.47 -9.17 -4.32
CA LEU A 60 -26.48 -10.18 -5.39
C LEU A 60 -25.08 -10.77 -5.68
N GLY A 61 -24.03 -10.14 -5.17
CA GLY A 61 -22.67 -10.68 -5.15
C GLY A 61 -21.80 -10.26 -6.34
N LYS A 62 -20.65 -10.93 -6.47
CA LYS A 62 -19.50 -10.45 -7.28
C LYS A 62 -19.83 -10.13 -8.74
N LYS A 63 -20.77 -10.84 -9.36
CA LYS A 63 -21.19 -10.59 -10.75
C LYS A 63 -21.80 -9.20 -10.96
N HIS A 64 -22.38 -8.61 -9.91
CA HIS A 64 -23.11 -7.34 -9.96
C HIS A 64 -22.36 -6.18 -9.30
N TYR A 65 -21.10 -6.36 -8.92
CA TYR A 65 -20.31 -5.29 -8.31
C TYR A 65 -20.03 -4.12 -9.27
N ALA A 66 -19.91 -4.39 -10.58
CA ALA A 66 -19.81 -3.33 -11.57
C ALA A 66 -21.11 -2.50 -11.64
N ASP A 67 -22.26 -3.17 -11.70
CA ASP A 67 -23.58 -2.52 -11.69
C ASP A 67 -23.78 -1.68 -10.42
N ALA A 68 -23.31 -2.18 -9.26
CA ALA A 68 -23.35 -1.44 -8.00
C ALA A 68 -22.54 -0.14 -8.06
N ILE A 69 -21.32 -0.18 -8.63
CA ILE A 69 -20.48 1.02 -8.80
C ILE A 69 -21.15 2.03 -9.72
N ASP A 70 -21.78 1.58 -10.79
CA ASP A 70 -22.50 2.46 -11.72
C ASP A 70 -23.69 3.13 -11.04
N CYS A 71 -24.45 2.38 -10.22
CA CYS A 71 -25.53 2.91 -9.40
C CYS A 71 -25.02 3.97 -8.41
N TYR A 72 -23.97 3.69 -7.63
CA TYR A 72 -23.41 4.68 -6.70
C TYR A 72 -22.86 5.91 -7.42
N THR A 73 -22.26 5.74 -8.59
CA THR A 73 -21.76 6.87 -9.39
C THR A 73 -22.91 7.73 -9.91
N LYS A 74 -24.02 7.13 -10.34
CA LYS A 74 -25.24 7.86 -10.71
C LYS A 74 -25.86 8.61 -9.54
N ALA A 75 -25.82 8.02 -8.34
CA ALA A 75 -26.26 8.67 -7.10
C ALA A 75 -25.41 9.92 -6.81
N ILE A 76 -24.09 9.75 -6.70
CA ILE A 76 -23.13 10.85 -6.43
C ILE A 76 -23.25 12.00 -7.45
N ASN A 77 -23.59 11.70 -8.70
CA ASN A 77 -23.75 12.71 -9.74
C ASN A 77 -25.02 13.57 -9.59
N GLN A 78 -26.03 13.13 -8.84
CA GLN A 78 -27.23 13.94 -8.57
C GLN A 78 -26.90 15.12 -7.65
N LYS A 79 -26.00 14.93 -6.68
CA LYS A 79 -25.56 15.98 -5.73
C LYS A 79 -26.73 16.63 -4.98
N ALA A 80 -27.79 15.88 -4.72
CA ALA A 80 -29.00 16.38 -4.09
C ALA A 80 -29.03 16.10 -2.58
N LEU A 81 -28.30 15.07 -2.13
CA LEU A 81 -28.17 14.70 -0.72
C LEU A 81 -27.16 15.56 0.05
N SER A 82 -27.29 15.54 1.38
CA SER A 82 -26.39 16.22 2.30
C SER A 82 -25.00 15.57 2.37
N ASP A 83 -23.97 16.30 2.81
CA ASP A 83 -22.61 15.77 2.92
C ASP A 83 -22.50 14.46 3.73
N PRO A 84 -23.19 14.29 4.89
CA PRO A 84 -23.17 13.02 5.63
C PRO A 84 -23.76 11.84 4.85
N GLU A 85 -24.80 12.06 4.06
CA GLU A 85 -25.44 11.02 3.24
C GLU A 85 -24.56 10.67 2.04
N ASN A 86 -24.01 11.69 1.37
CA ASN A 86 -23.01 11.50 0.32
C ASN A 86 -21.79 10.73 0.80
N SER A 87 -21.31 11.00 2.02
CA SER A 87 -20.22 10.24 2.65
C SER A 87 -20.53 8.74 2.73
N VAL A 88 -21.78 8.36 3.02
CA VAL A 88 -22.20 6.95 3.05
C VAL A 88 -22.11 6.33 1.66
N ILE A 89 -22.57 7.03 0.62
CA ILE A 89 -22.53 6.55 -0.77
C ILE A 89 -21.08 6.36 -1.24
N TYR A 90 -20.21 7.35 -1.03
CA TYR A 90 -18.78 7.23 -1.34
C TYR A 90 -18.14 6.06 -0.61
N ALA A 91 -18.43 5.90 0.68
CA ALA A 91 -17.88 4.81 1.45
C ALA A 91 -18.42 3.45 0.96
N ASN A 92 -19.69 3.36 0.54
CA ASN A 92 -20.25 2.14 -0.03
C ASN A 92 -19.61 1.80 -1.39
N ARG A 93 -19.36 2.79 -2.25
CA ARG A 93 -18.61 2.60 -3.49
C ARG A 93 -17.16 2.15 -3.22
N ALA A 94 -16.50 2.71 -2.20
CA ALA A 94 -15.18 2.28 -1.75
C ALA A 94 -15.17 0.80 -1.34
N HIS A 95 -16.21 0.33 -0.65
CA HIS A 95 -16.34 -1.07 -0.27
C HIS A 95 -16.38 -1.99 -1.48
N VAL A 96 -17.19 -1.66 -2.50
CA VAL A 96 -17.29 -2.48 -3.70
C VAL A 96 -15.98 -2.46 -4.49
N ASN A 97 -15.31 -1.31 -4.56
CA ASN A 97 -13.98 -1.21 -5.15
C ASN A 97 -12.94 -2.07 -4.42
N LEU A 98 -12.99 -2.16 -3.08
CA LEU A 98 -12.15 -3.10 -2.31
C LEU A 98 -12.42 -4.56 -2.70
N LEU A 99 -13.70 -4.94 -2.80
CA LEU A 99 -14.10 -6.31 -3.16
C LEU A 99 -13.68 -6.71 -4.59
N LEU A 100 -13.52 -5.73 -5.48
CA LEU A 100 -13.02 -5.91 -6.85
C LEU A 100 -11.49 -5.85 -6.95
N GLY A 101 -10.77 -5.49 -5.89
CA GLY A 101 -9.31 -5.29 -5.91
C GLY A 101 -8.87 -3.94 -6.48
N ASN A 102 -9.80 -2.99 -6.68
CA ASN A 102 -9.51 -1.65 -7.17
C ASN A 102 -9.02 -0.73 -6.03
N TYR A 103 -7.91 -1.07 -5.39
CA TYR A 103 -7.49 -0.46 -4.12
C TYR A 103 -7.26 1.06 -4.21
N ARG A 104 -6.68 1.58 -5.30
CA ARG A 104 -6.50 3.04 -5.47
C ARG A 104 -7.82 3.79 -5.55
N ARG A 105 -8.80 3.26 -6.29
CA ARG A 105 -10.14 3.87 -6.41
C ARG A 105 -10.88 3.79 -5.08
N ALA A 106 -10.75 2.67 -4.37
CA ALA A 106 -11.31 2.52 -3.03
C ALA A 106 -10.72 3.53 -2.05
N LEU A 107 -9.41 3.78 -2.10
CA LEU A 107 -8.77 4.76 -1.23
C LEU A 107 -9.27 6.18 -1.53
N MET A 108 -9.35 6.57 -2.81
CA MET A 108 -9.90 7.87 -3.22
C MET A 108 -11.35 8.06 -2.74
N ASP A 109 -12.20 7.05 -2.96
CA ASP A 109 -13.60 7.09 -2.50
C ASP A 109 -13.70 7.18 -0.97
N ALA A 110 -12.85 6.46 -0.24
CA ALA A 110 -12.81 6.52 1.22
C ALA A 110 -12.32 7.88 1.73
N GLN A 111 -11.33 8.49 1.08
CA GLN A 111 -10.84 9.84 1.40
C GLN A 111 -11.91 10.90 1.19
N GLU A 112 -12.66 10.84 0.09
CA GLU A 112 -13.78 11.75 -0.14
C GLU A 112 -14.90 11.54 0.89
N ALA A 113 -15.20 10.29 1.24
CA ALA A 113 -16.15 10.01 2.33
C ALA A 113 -15.71 10.61 3.67
N ILE A 114 -14.41 10.54 4.01
CA ILE A 114 -13.87 11.12 5.24
C ILE A 114 -13.91 12.66 5.20
N LYS A 115 -13.64 13.28 4.05
CA LYS A 115 -13.75 14.74 3.88
C LYS A 115 -15.18 15.23 4.12
N LEU A 116 -16.15 14.54 3.54
CA LEU A 116 -17.57 14.89 3.66
C LEU A 116 -18.10 14.65 5.08
N CYS A 117 -17.69 13.55 5.72
CA CYS A 117 -18.10 13.22 7.08
C CYS A 117 -16.94 12.61 7.88
N PRO A 118 -16.20 13.44 8.65
CA PRO A 118 -15.07 12.99 9.46
C PRO A 118 -15.45 12.09 10.64
N THR A 119 -16.73 11.84 10.88
CA THR A 119 -17.23 10.91 11.91
C THR A 119 -17.59 9.53 11.33
N ASN A 120 -17.49 9.34 10.01
CA ASN A 120 -17.82 8.08 9.36
C ASN A 120 -16.70 7.02 9.55
N VAL A 121 -16.79 6.26 10.65
CA VAL A 121 -15.82 5.20 11.02
C VAL A 121 -15.69 4.13 9.94
N LYS A 122 -16.76 3.83 9.19
CA LYS A 122 -16.71 2.87 8.08
C LYS A 122 -15.82 3.35 6.94
N ALA A 123 -15.76 4.66 6.69
CA ALA A 123 -14.87 5.23 5.68
C ALA A 123 -13.40 5.07 6.10
N PHE A 124 -13.06 5.33 7.36
CA PHE A 124 -11.72 5.06 7.90
C PHE A 124 -11.32 3.58 7.76
N TYR A 125 -12.20 2.65 8.15
CA TYR A 125 -11.94 1.22 7.98
C TYR A 125 -11.63 0.83 6.52
N ARG A 126 -12.39 1.40 5.57
CA ARG A 126 -12.20 1.17 4.14
C ARG A 126 -10.89 1.79 3.63
N ALA A 127 -10.54 2.99 4.10
CA ALA A 127 -9.26 3.63 3.80
C ALA A 127 -8.08 2.79 4.30
N VAL A 128 -8.11 2.32 5.56
CA VAL A 128 -7.07 1.46 6.14
C VAL A 128 -6.87 0.19 5.30
N LYS A 129 -7.96 -0.51 4.96
CA LYS A 129 -7.88 -1.71 4.11
C LYS A 129 -7.31 -1.42 2.72
N ALA A 130 -7.68 -0.29 2.12
CA ALA A 130 -7.18 0.11 0.82
C ALA A 130 -5.67 0.43 0.88
N SER A 131 -5.24 1.21 1.87
CA SER A 131 -3.83 1.57 2.09
C SER A 131 -2.96 0.36 2.40
N LEU A 132 -3.43 -0.57 3.24
CA LEU A 132 -2.75 -1.85 3.49
C LEU A 132 -2.57 -2.68 2.20
N SER A 133 -3.59 -2.72 1.34
CA SER A 133 -3.51 -3.44 0.06
C SER A 133 -2.58 -2.76 -0.96
N LEU A 134 -2.22 -1.50 -0.74
CA LEU A 134 -1.29 -0.72 -1.55
C LEU A 134 0.12 -0.65 -0.95
N ASP A 135 0.39 -1.36 0.16
CA ASP A 135 1.64 -1.28 0.94
C ASP A 135 1.97 0.13 1.48
N LEU A 136 0.94 0.96 1.66
CA LEU A 136 1.04 2.31 2.22
C LEU A 136 0.86 2.27 3.74
N LEU A 137 1.80 1.62 4.44
CA LEU A 137 1.71 1.35 5.89
C LEU A 137 1.58 2.63 6.74
N GLY A 138 2.30 3.69 6.38
CA GLY A 138 2.24 4.97 7.10
C GLY A 138 0.86 5.65 7.03
N GLU A 139 0.26 5.68 5.83
CA GLU A 139 -1.11 6.20 5.66
C GLU A 139 -2.14 5.30 6.36
N ALA A 140 -1.99 3.97 6.24
CA ALA A 140 -2.86 3.01 6.90
C ALA A 140 -2.88 3.22 8.42
N LYS A 141 -1.71 3.45 9.04
CA LYS A 141 -1.58 3.76 10.47
C LYS A 141 -2.33 5.03 10.83
N SER A 142 -2.10 6.11 10.09
CA SER A 142 -2.76 7.40 10.33
C SER A 142 -4.28 7.30 10.23
N TYR A 143 -4.82 6.63 9.20
CA TYR A 143 -6.26 6.41 9.08
C TYR A 143 -6.82 5.53 10.21
N CYS A 144 -6.05 4.55 10.68
CA CYS A 144 -6.47 3.67 11.75
C CYS A 144 -6.53 4.40 13.10
N GLU A 145 -5.53 5.21 13.41
CA GLU A 145 -5.48 6.06 14.61
C GLU A 145 -6.66 7.05 14.62
N ASN A 146 -6.85 7.80 13.52
CA ASN A 146 -7.99 8.71 13.38
C ASN A 146 -9.34 7.98 13.52
N GLY A 147 -9.48 6.78 12.96
CA GLY A 147 -10.70 5.97 13.10
C GLY A 147 -10.96 5.54 14.55
N LEU A 148 -9.92 5.15 15.27
CA LEU A 148 -10.00 4.73 16.68
C LEU A 148 -10.23 5.92 17.63
N GLU A 149 -9.78 7.12 17.30
CA GLU A 149 -10.14 8.34 18.04
C GLU A 149 -11.64 8.61 18.02
N ARG A 150 -12.32 8.28 16.90
CA ARG A 150 -13.77 8.46 16.74
C ARG A 150 -14.57 7.33 17.35
N ASP A 151 -14.10 6.09 17.22
CA ASP A 151 -14.71 4.91 17.83
C ASP A 151 -13.65 4.01 18.48
N PRO A 152 -13.32 4.28 19.77
CA PRO A 152 -12.30 3.52 20.49
C PRO A 152 -12.68 2.07 20.74
N ASN A 153 -13.96 1.70 20.60
CA ASN A 153 -14.46 0.36 20.85
C ASN A 153 -14.55 -0.50 19.59
N ASN A 154 -14.08 0.01 18.45
CA ASN A 154 -14.11 -0.69 17.19
C ASN A 154 -13.08 -1.85 17.14
N GLU A 155 -13.52 -3.08 17.39
CA GLU A 155 -12.65 -4.26 17.40
C GLU A 155 -12.00 -4.55 16.02
N GLU A 156 -12.70 -4.24 14.94
CA GLU A 156 -12.20 -4.43 13.57
C GLU A 156 -11.01 -3.49 13.28
N LEU A 157 -11.10 -2.21 13.67
CA LEU A 157 -9.97 -1.27 13.56
C LEU A 157 -8.82 -1.64 14.50
N LYS A 158 -9.08 -2.08 15.73
CA LYS A 158 -8.02 -2.55 16.64
C LYS A 158 -7.25 -3.74 16.05
N LYS A 159 -7.95 -4.66 15.38
CA LYS A 159 -7.33 -5.79 14.70
C LYS A 159 -6.41 -5.32 13.56
N LEU A 160 -6.86 -4.36 12.76
CA LEU A 160 -6.04 -3.76 11.70
C LEU A 160 -4.84 -2.99 12.26
N ALA A 161 -4.99 -2.26 13.36
CA ALA A 161 -3.88 -1.57 14.04
C ALA A 161 -2.77 -2.55 14.44
N ARG A 162 -3.13 -3.66 15.09
CA ARG A 162 -2.16 -4.73 15.46
C ARG A 162 -1.46 -5.32 14.23
N GLN A 163 -2.18 -5.49 13.12
CA GLN A 163 -1.60 -5.97 11.87
C GLN A 163 -0.59 -4.96 11.29
N ILE A 164 -0.94 -3.66 11.29
CA ILE A 164 -0.06 -2.58 10.82
C ILE A 164 1.20 -2.51 11.68
N ASP A 165 1.07 -2.53 12.99
CA ASP A 165 2.22 -2.45 13.91
C ASP A 165 3.15 -3.67 13.76
N ALA A 166 2.59 -4.87 13.56
CA ALA A 166 3.39 -6.06 13.29
C ALA A 166 4.18 -5.94 11.97
N GLN A 167 3.52 -5.53 10.89
CA GLN A 167 4.17 -5.33 9.59
C GLN A 167 5.24 -4.23 9.63
N ASN A 168 4.97 -3.15 10.36
CA ASN A 168 5.92 -2.05 10.51
C ASN A 168 7.16 -2.48 11.32
N SER A 169 6.97 -3.22 12.41
CA SER A 169 8.08 -3.76 13.20
C SER A 169 8.95 -4.75 12.41
N GLU A 170 8.33 -5.62 11.62
CA GLU A 170 9.05 -6.55 10.73
C GLU A 170 9.89 -5.78 9.68
N ARG A 171 9.30 -4.74 9.08
CA ARG A 171 9.97 -3.89 8.10
C ARG A 171 11.15 -3.14 8.71
N GLU A 172 10.96 -2.51 9.87
CA GLU A 172 12.02 -1.80 10.60
C GLU A 172 13.17 -2.75 10.97
N HIS A 173 12.87 -3.96 11.43
CA HIS A 173 13.89 -4.95 11.76
C HIS A 173 14.66 -5.41 10.51
N HIS A 174 13.96 -5.65 9.38
CA HIS A 174 14.61 -5.99 8.11
C HIS A 174 15.49 -4.86 7.61
N GLU A 175 15.00 -3.61 7.62
CA GLU A 175 15.76 -2.42 7.21
C GLU A 175 16.99 -2.22 8.11
N ALA A 176 16.88 -2.44 9.42
CA ALA A 176 18.02 -2.38 10.34
C ALA A 176 19.07 -3.45 10.04
N GLN A 177 18.67 -4.69 9.72
CA GLN A 177 19.59 -5.75 9.32
C GLN A 177 20.31 -5.44 8.01
N VAL A 178 19.58 -4.96 7.01
CA VAL A 178 20.14 -4.56 5.71
C VAL A 178 21.11 -3.40 5.91
N SER A 179 20.75 -2.39 6.69
CA SER A 179 21.61 -1.25 7.01
C SER A 179 22.91 -1.70 7.70
N LYS A 180 22.83 -2.62 8.67
CA LYS A 180 24.00 -3.20 9.33
C LYS A 180 24.88 -3.97 8.34
N ALA A 181 24.31 -4.81 7.49
CA ALA A 181 25.05 -5.60 6.50
C ALA A 181 25.72 -4.71 5.44
N VAL A 182 25.07 -3.61 5.03
CA VAL A 182 25.64 -2.63 4.12
C VAL A 182 26.78 -1.87 4.79
N ALA A 183 26.63 -1.49 6.06
CA ALA A 183 27.68 -0.81 6.81
C ALA A 183 28.93 -1.69 6.98
N THR A 184 28.75 -2.98 7.33
CA THR A 184 29.88 -3.92 7.45
C THR A 184 30.54 -4.18 6.11
N ALA A 185 29.77 -4.36 5.03
CA ALA A 185 30.30 -4.53 3.68
C ALA A 185 31.09 -3.29 3.21
N LYS A 186 30.57 -2.07 3.46
CA LYS A 186 31.29 -0.82 3.16
C LYS A 186 32.60 -0.73 3.93
N HIS A 187 32.58 -1.05 5.23
CA HIS A 187 33.77 -1.03 6.06
C HIS A 187 34.83 -2.02 5.57
N LEU A 188 34.41 -3.24 5.19
CA LEU A 188 35.28 -4.25 4.60
C LEU A 188 35.90 -3.77 3.28
N VAL A 189 35.10 -3.21 2.36
CA VAL A 189 35.60 -2.70 1.08
C VAL A 189 36.65 -1.60 1.30
N SER A 190 36.37 -0.64 2.18
CA SER A 190 37.34 0.41 2.54
C SER A 190 38.63 -0.17 3.12
N ALA A 191 38.55 -1.22 3.95
CA ALA A 191 39.71 -1.88 4.53
C ALA A 191 40.59 -2.56 3.48
N ILE A 192 39.99 -3.13 2.43
CA ILE A 192 40.70 -3.77 1.30
C ILE A 192 41.36 -2.71 0.40
N GLU A 193 40.63 -1.63 0.09
CA GLU A 193 41.13 -0.52 -0.73
C GLU A 193 42.32 0.19 -0.08
N ASN A 194 42.24 0.45 1.24
CA ASN A 194 43.33 1.09 1.99
C ASN A 194 44.61 0.25 2.02
N ARG A 195 44.51 -1.07 1.86
CA ARG A 195 45.66 -1.99 1.77
C ARG A 195 46.19 -2.14 0.34
N GLY A 196 45.57 -1.47 -0.64
CA GLY A 196 45.99 -1.52 -2.05
C GLY A 196 45.73 -2.86 -2.74
N LEU A 197 44.82 -3.68 -2.18
CA LEU A 197 44.51 -5.00 -2.70
C LEU A 197 43.58 -4.91 -3.91
N LYS A 198 43.92 -5.63 -4.99
CA LYS A 198 43.11 -5.68 -6.21
C LYS A 198 42.22 -6.92 -6.18
N ILE A 199 40.91 -6.73 -6.14
CA ILE A 199 39.95 -7.83 -6.24
C ILE A 199 39.72 -8.17 -7.71
N GLY A 200 40.05 -9.42 -8.08
CA GLY A 200 39.81 -9.97 -9.41
C GLY A 200 38.45 -10.70 -9.52
N LYS A 201 38.20 -11.30 -10.68
CA LYS A 201 37.03 -12.18 -10.86
C LYS A 201 37.18 -13.43 -9.98
N ALA A 202 36.08 -13.94 -9.43
CA ALA A 202 36.07 -15.19 -8.69
C ALA A 202 36.22 -16.37 -9.65
N VAL A 203 37.42 -16.97 -9.70
CA VAL A 203 37.75 -18.06 -10.65
C VAL A 203 37.45 -19.45 -10.06
N PHE A 204 37.53 -19.61 -8.74
CA PHE A 204 37.45 -20.92 -8.06
C PHE A 204 36.23 -21.06 -7.14
N GLN A 205 35.14 -20.36 -7.44
CA GLN A 205 33.96 -20.28 -6.57
C GLN A 205 33.28 -21.65 -6.36
N GLU A 206 33.43 -22.58 -7.30
CA GLU A 206 32.94 -23.96 -7.17
C GLU A 206 33.70 -24.75 -6.09
N LEU A 207 34.99 -24.47 -5.91
CA LEU A 207 35.85 -25.16 -4.93
C LEU A 207 35.79 -24.52 -3.54
N THR A 208 35.68 -23.19 -3.47
CA THR A 208 35.71 -22.43 -2.20
C THR A 208 34.33 -22.10 -1.65
N GLY A 209 33.27 -22.34 -2.42
CA GLY A 209 31.92 -21.88 -2.12
C GLY A 209 31.80 -20.34 -2.11
N LEU A 210 30.75 -19.84 -1.44
CA LEU A 210 30.42 -18.41 -1.33
C LEU A 210 31.11 -17.68 -0.16
N ARG A 211 32.26 -18.18 0.29
CA ARG A 211 33.02 -17.57 1.41
C ARG A 211 33.62 -16.23 0.98
N LYS A 212 33.63 -15.27 1.90
CA LYS A 212 34.03 -13.87 1.67
C LYS A 212 35.05 -13.47 2.72
N PRO A 213 35.97 -12.53 2.42
CA PRO A 213 36.84 -11.98 3.43
C PRO A 213 36.02 -11.34 4.56
N ILE A 214 36.49 -11.49 5.79
CA ILE A 214 35.87 -10.92 6.99
C ILE A 214 36.86 -9.97 7.61
N LEU A 215 36.35 -8.92 8.25
CA LEU A 215 37.15 -8.00 9.02
C LEU A 215 36.81 -8.19 10.50
N ASP A 216 37.81 -8.49 11.31
CA ASP A 216 37.67 -8.63 12.76
C ASP A 216 37.57 -7.25 13.46
N THR A 217 37.17 -7.27 14.72
CA THR A 217 37.13 -6.17 15.67
C THR A 217 38.44 -5.37 15.75
N ASN A 218 39.59 -6.01 15.52
CA ASN A 218 40.90 -5.36 15.50
C ASN A 218 41.26 -4.73 14.15
N ASN A 219 40.31 -4.65 13.21
CA ASN A 219 40.52 -4.20 11.84
C ASN A 219 41.53 -5.08 11.07
N ILE A 220 41.62 -6.35 11.43
CA ILE A 220 42.47 -7.37 10.79
C ILE A 220 41.62 -8.14 9.78
N LEU A 221 42.15 -8.33 8.58
CA LEU A 221 41.46 -9.09 7.53
C LEU A 221 41.72 -10.58 7.66
N HIS A 222 40.62 -11.32 7.55
CA HIS A 222 40.55 -12.77 7.54
C HIS A 222 40.15 -13.21 6.13
N TRP A 223 41.02 -14.01 5.50
CA TRP A 223 40.91 -14.39 4.11
C TRP A 223 40.59 -15.87 3.96
N PRO A 224 39.60 -16.23 3.14
CA PRO A 224 39.52 -17.59 2.62
C PRO A 224 40.65 -17.78 1.60
N VAL A 225 41.52 -18.77 1.82
CA VAL A 225 42.70 -19.03 0.96
C VAL A 225 42.61 -20.44 0.38
N LEU A 226 42.70 -20.54 -0.94
CA LEU A 226 42.79 -21.80 -1.67
C LEU A 226 44.25 -22.04 -2.06
N LEU A 227 44.82 -23.16 -1.63
CA LEU A 227 46.15 -23.62 -2.01
C LEU A 227 45.99 -24.68 -3.12
N LEU A 228 46.72 -24.51 -4.22
CA LEU A 228 46.68 -25.40 -5.37
C LEU A 228 48.04 -26.06 -5.55
N TYR A 229 48.07 -27.39 -5.56
CA TYR A 229 49.27 -28.20 -5.72
C TYR A 229 49.28 -28.81 -7.12
N ALA A 230 49.75 -28.06 -8.11
CA ALA A 230 49.70 -28.43 -9.53
C ALA A 230 50.39 -29.77 -9.85
N GLU A 231 51.45 -30.12 -9.12
CA GLU A 231 52.21 -31.36 -9.34
C GLU A 231 51.40 -32.62 -8.99
N VAL A 232 50.55 -32.54 -7.98
CA VAL A 232 49.75 -33.66 -7.46
C VAL A 232 48.26 -33.51 -7.77
N MET A 233 47.87 -32.47 -8.51
CA MET A 233 46.49 -32.14 -8.86
C MET A 233 45.55 -32.11 -7.65
N SER A 234 46.04 -31.66 -6.50
CA SER A 234 45.27 -31.53 -5.26
C SER A 234 45.14 -30.06 -4.84
N SER A 235 44.22 -29.81 -3.92
CA SER A 235 43.98 -28.48 -3.37
C SER A 235 43.57 -28.56 -1.90
N ASP A 236 44.01 -27.58 -1.12
CA ASP A 236 43.56 -27.37 0.26
C ASP A 236 42.87 -26.02 0.40
N PHE A 237 41.85 -25.95 1.25
CA PHE A 237 41.10 -24.71 1.50
C PHE A 237 41.19 -24.32 2.97
N ILE A 238 41.77 -23.15 3.22
CA ILE A 238 41.83 -22.52 4.53
C ILE A 238 40.67 -21.54 4.62
N GLU A 239 39.68 -21.84 5.48
CA GLU A 239 38.48 -21.01 5.60
C GLU A 239 38.79 -19.61 6.17
N ASP A 240 39.76 -19.54 7.09
CA ASP A 240 40.07 -18.36 7.86
C ASP A 240 41.60 -18.18 8.01
N PHE A 241 42.19 -17.39 7.12
CA PHE A 241 43.60 -17.02 7.14
C PHE A 241 43.75 -15.56 7.59
N CYS A 242 44.33 -15.36 8.77
CA CYS A 242 44.58 -14.03 9.31
C CYS A 242 45.72 -13.33 8.55
N GLU A 243 45.54 -12.07 8.15
CA GLU A 243 46.57 -11.34 7.39
C GLU A 243 47.90 -11.12 8.15
N THR A 244 47.88 -11.23 9.49
CA THR A 244 49.10 -11.13 10.32
C THR A 244 49.83 -12.45 10.47
N ASP A 245 49.21 -13.56 10.07
CA ASP A 245 49.81 -14.88 10.22
C ASP A 245 50.87 -15.14 9.16
N ILE A 246 51.89 -15.89 9.59
CA ILE A 246 52.96 -16.29 8.70
C ILE A 246 52.50 -17.51 7.91
N PHE A 247 52.68 -17.46 6.60
CA PHE A 247 52.30 -18.54 5.69
C PHE A 247 52.91 -19.90 6.06
N SER A 248 54.17 -19.92 6.53
CA SER A 248 54.85 -21.16 6.93
C SER A 248 54.16 -21.88 8.09
N ALA A 249 53.62 -21.14 9.05
CA ALA A 249 52.92 -21.73 10.19
C ALA A 249 51.65 -22.49 9.76
N HIS A 250 50.98 -22.01 8.71
CA HIS A 250 49.84 -22.71 8.12
C HIS A 250 50.26 -23.96 7.33
N LEU A 251 51.36 -23.88 6.58
CA LEU A 251 51.90 -25.04 5.86
C LEU A 251 52.35 -26.16 6.80
N ASP A 252 52.89 -25.84 7.97
CA ASP A 252 53.26 -26.83 8.97
C ASP A 252 52.03 -27.62 9.43
N ILE A 253 50.89 -26.95 9.66
CA ILE A 253 49.63 -27.61 10.06
C ILE A 253 49.12 -28.56 8.97
N VAL A 254 49.15 -28.12 7.71
CA VAL A 254 48.72 -28.95 6.55
C VAL A 254 49.66 -30.14 6.35
N SER A 255 50.96 -29.97 6.62
CA SER A 255 51.98 -31.01 6.42
C SER A 255 52.02 -32.06 7.55
N ILE A 256 51.57 -31.71 8.77
CA ILE A 256 51.67 -32.57 9.97
C ILE A 256 50.52 -33.59 10.07
N PHE A 257 49.36 -33.36 9.42
CA PHE A 257 48.22 -34.28 9.46
C PHE A 257 47.77 -34.76 8.07
N PRO A 258 48.53 -35.65 7.38
CA PRO A 258 48.10 -36.20 6.10
C PRO A 258 46.92 -37.18 6.21
N GLU A 259 46.68 -37.77 7.38
CA GLU A 259 45.86 -38.99 7.49
C GLU A 259 44.42 -38.80 8.02
N PHE A 260 44.01 -37.60 8.45
CA PHE A 260 42.65 -37.41 9.01
C PHE A 260 41.58 -36.96 8.01
N PHE A 261 41.94 -36.65 6.75
CA PHE A 261 40.99 -36.20 5.73
C PHE A 261 40.65 -37.23 4.64
N TYR A 262 41.30 -38.40 4.62
CA TYR A 262 41.05 -39.45 3.61
C TYR A 262 39.84 -40.36 3.87
N LEU A 263 38.94 -40.03 4.82
CA LEU A 263 37.86 -40.95 5.20
C LEU A 263 36.44 -40.55 4.77
N ASN A 264 36.25 -39.51 3.95
CA ASN A 264 34.91 -39.16 3.44
C ASN A 264 34.90 -38.64 1.99
N ALA A 265 35.64 -39.28 1.08
CA ALA A 265 35.54 -38.96 -0.34
C ALA A 265 35.65 -40.19 -1.26
N ASP A 266 35.06 -41.32 -0.86
CA ASP A 266 34.66 -42.34 -1.83
C ASP A 266 33.22 -42.01 -2.27
N VAL A 267 33.11 -41.08 -3.22
CA VAL A 267 31.95 -41.03 -4.12
C VAL A 267 32.47 -41.41 -5.50
N ASP A 268 32.35 -42.71 -5.77
CA ASP A 268 32.55 -43.29 -7.10
C ASP A 268 31.72 -42.52 -8.15
N VAL A 269 32.40 -41.84 -9.05
CA VAL A 269 31.80 -41.36 -10.31
C VAL A 269 32.10 -42.42 -11.37
N ASP A 270 31.19 -43.39 -11.45
CA ASP A 270 31.21 -44.48 -12.43
C ASP A 270 30.88 -43.90 -13.82
N PHE A 271 31.90 -43.74 -14.67
CA PHE A 271 31.73 -43.42 -16.09
C PHE A 271 31.37 -44.71 -16.86
N GLY A 272 30.07 -45.03 -16.88
CA GLY A 272 29.52 -46.07 -17.74
C GLY A 272 29.74 -45.76 -19.22
N HIS A 273 30.70 -46.46 -19.84
CA HIS A 273 30.74 -46.69 -21.28
C HIS A 273 29.83 -47.87 -21.63
N GLY A 274 28.79 -47.62 -22.42
CA GLY A 274 27.96 -48.63 -23.06
C GLY A 274 27.59 -48.16 -24.46
N MET A 275 27.97 -48.99 -25.45
CA MET A 275 27.66 -48.86 -26.88
C MET A 275 26.17 -48.71 -27.19
#